data_AF-A0A9J6GTQ6-F1
#
_entry.id   AF-A0A9J6GTQ6-F1
#
_cell.length_a   1.000
_cell.length_b   1.000
_cell.length_c   1.000
_cell.angle_alpha   90.00
_cell.angle_beta   90.00
_cell.angle_gamma   90.00
#
_symmetry.space_group_name_H-M   'P 1'
#
loop_
_entity.id
_entity.type
_entity.pdbx_description
1 polymer ?
#
loop_
_entity_poly.entity_id
_entity_poly.type
_entity_poly.pdbx_seq_one_letter_code
_entity_poly.pdbx_strand_id
1 'polypeptide(L)'
;MVREELYVVGKPHQLPCGIRAPPRFPHDLWSVDHLIADGQPRGNNATEGWHSRLLKVVGAAHPGFWRFLCTLQREEAATSDRLEVCLRDQQAGRQKKALRLREEKLMRLCGNRRHMATSDFLRAVAHNLKN
;
A
#
# COMPACT_ATOMS: atom_id res chain seq x y z
N MET A 1 -14.93 -19.98 -15.27
CA MET A 1 -15.01 -18.57 -15.70
C MET A 1 -15.52 -17.75 -14.54
N VAL A 2 -14.66 -17.07 -13.79
CA VAL A 2 -15.05 -16.27 -12.61
C VAL A 2 -14.62 -14.84 -12.85
N ARG A 3 -15.58 -13.94 -12.63
CA ARG A 3 -15.66 -12.57 -13.12
C ARG A 3 -14.77 -11.62 -12.32
N GLU A 4 -14.13 -10.71 -13.05
CA GLU A 4 -13.29 -9.60 -12.60
C GLU A 4 -14.16 -8.43 -12.07
N GLU A 5 -15.00 -8.67 -11.05
CA GLU A 5 -16.05 -7.72 -10.59
C GLU A 5 -15.55 -6.57 -9.69
N LEU A 6 -14.26 -6.20 -9.73
CA LEU A 6 -13.70 -5.19 -8.82
C LEU A 6 -12.78 -4.15 -9.48
N TYR A 7 -12.89 -3.96 -10.79
CA TYR A 7 -12.50 -2.69 -11.40
C TYR A 7 -13.71 -1.77 -11.41
N VAL A 8 -13.53 -0.49 -11.07
CA VAL A 8 -14.57 0.54 -11.24
C VAL A 8 -15.09 0.42 -12.68
N VAL A 9 -16.28 -0.14 -12.86
CA VAL A 9 -16.91 -0.35 -14.16
C VAL A 9 -17.40 1.00 -14.66
N GLY A 10 -16.47 1.85 -15.11
CA GLY A 10 -16.81 2.82 -16.13
C GLY A 10 -17.24 2.05 -17.38
N LYS A 11 -18.23 2.55 -18.13
CA LYS A 11 -18.62 1.96 -19.42
C LYS A 11 -17.35 1.66 -20.21
N PRO A 12 -17.07 0.40 -20.60
CA PRO A 12 -15.90 0.10 -21.39
C PRO A 12 -15.99 0.97 -22.63
N HIS A 13 -15.01 1.85 -22.81
CA HIS A 13 -14.96 2.65 -24.02
C HIS A 13 -14.70 1.66 -25.16
N GLN A 14 -15.73 1.42 -25.95
CA GLN A 14 -15.67 0.53 -27.10
C GLN A 14 -15.40 1.40 -28.31
N LEU A 15 -14.37 1.03 -29.06
CA LEU A 15 -14.20 1.55 -30.40
C LEU A 15 -15.32 0.98 -31.29
N PRO A 16 -15.69 1.64 -32.40
CA PRO A 16 -16.79 1.23 -33.27
C PRO A 16 -16.74 -0.23 -33.77
N CYS A 17 -15.57 -0.86 -33.71
CA CYS A 17 -15.29 -2.23 -34.13
C CYS A 17 -15.42 -3.30 -33.02
N GLY A 18 -15.95 -2.95 -31.83
CA GLY A 18 -16.07 -3.89 -30.71
C GLY A 18 -14.74 -4.23 -30.01
N ILE A 19 -13.65 -3.56 -30.43
CA ILE A 19 -12.34 -3.65 -29.78
C ILE A 19 -12.36 -2.78 -28.52
N ARG A 20 -11.89 -3.35 -27.41
CA ARG A 20 -11.73 -2.62 -26.14
C ARG A 20 -10.71 -1.50 -26.35
N ALA A 21 -11.09 -0.26 -26.10
CA ALA A 21 -10.15 0.85 -26.15
C ALA A 21 -9.03 0.62 -25.12
N PRO A 22 -7.80 1.11 -25.40
CA PRO A 22 -6.72 1.08 -24.43
C PRO A 22 -7.15 1.79 -23.13
N PRO A 23 -6.60 1.39 -21.98
CA PRO A 23 -6.91 2.03 -20.71
C PRO A 23 -6.58 3.53 -20.78
N ARG A 24 -7.44 4.37 -20.18
CA ARG A 24 -7.25 5.83 -20.15
C ARG A 24 -5.93 6.23 -19.46
N PHE A 25 -5.49 5.41 -18.52
CA PHE A 25 -4.26 5.62 -17.77
C PHE A 25 -3.29 4.46 -18.04
N PRO A 26 -2.00 4.75 -18.26
CA PRO A 26 -0.99 3.73 -18.48
C PRO A 26 -0.86 2.84 -17.25
N HIS A 27 -0.49 1.58 -17.48
CA HIS A 27 -0.37 0.56 -16.44
C HIS A 27 0.63 0.95 -15.34
N ASP A 28 1.71 1.63 -15.73
CA ASP A 28 2.75 2.10 -14.83
C ASP A 28 2.26 3.13 -13.82
N LEU A 29 1.16 3.84 -14.12
CA LEU A 29 0.61 4.85 -13.21
C LEU A 29 -0.11 4.24 -12.02
N TRP A 30 -0.72 3.06 -12.18
CA TRP A 30 -1.58 2.44 -11.15
C TRP A 30 -1.08 1.07 -10.69
N SER A 31 -0.04 0.52 -11.32
CA SER A 31 0.55 -0.74 -10.91
C SER A 31 1.28 -0.60 -9.57
N VAL A 32 0.94 -1.49 -8.64
CA VAL A 32 1.64 -1.64 -7.34
C VAL A 32 2.72 -2.73 -7.38
N ASP A 33 3.04 -3.26 -8.56
CA ASP A 33 3.98 -4.37 -8.72
C ASP A 33 5.39 -4.01 -8.25
N HIS A 34 5.84 -2.78 -8.56
CA HIS A 34 7.14 -2.27 -8.09
C HIS A 34 7.23 -2.22 -6.56
N LEU A 35 6.15 -1.85 -5.87
CA LEU A 35 6.10 -1.85 -4.40
C LEU A 35 6.31 -3.25 -3.83
N ILE A 36 5.79 -4.28 -4.49
CA ILE A 36 5.99 -5.67 -4.08
C ILE A 36 7.45 -6.07 -4.29
N ALA A 37 8.05 -5.71 -5.42
CA ALA A 37 9.47 -5.97 -5.69
C ALA A 37 10.39 -5.29 -4.66
N ASP A 38 10.05 -4.08 -4.24
CA ASP A 38 10.81 -3.30 -3.26
C ASP A 38 10.47 -3.66 -1.79
N GLY A 39 9.55 -4.61 -1.57
CA GLY A 39 9.10 -4.98 -0.22
C GLY A 39 8.35 -3.86 0.52
N GLN A 40 7.83 -2.88 -0.21
CA GLN A 40 7.12 -1.73 0.31
C GLN A 40 5.63 -2.03 0.55
N PRO A 41 4.99 -1.35 1.51
CA PRO A 41 3.55 -1.50 1.73
C PRO A 41 2.75 -1.01 0.52
N ARG A 42 1.79 -1.81 0.06
CA ARG A 42 0.88 -1.45 -1.06
C ARG A 42 -0.08 -0.29 -0.77
N GLY A 43 -0.18 0.14 0.48
CA GLY A 43 -1.14 1.14 0.92
C GLY A 43 -0.53 2.11 1.93
N ASN A 44 -1.22 3.22 2.12
CA ASN A 44 -0.85 4.34 2.97
C ASN A 44 -1.29 4.17 4.45
N ASN A 45 -1.69 2.98 4.88
CA ASN A 45 -2.25 2.74 6.23
C ASN A 45 -1.33 3.23 7.37
N ALA A 46 -0.01 3.17 7.17
CA ALA A 46 0.95 3.73 8.13
C ALA A 46 0.85 5.26 8.21
N THR A 47 0.78 5.93 7.06
CA THR A 47 0.59 7.38 6.94
C THR A 47 -0.77 7.82 7.49
N GLU A 48 -1.84 7.08 7.19
CA GLU A 48 -3.18 7.35 7.74
C GLU A 48 -3.20 7.18 9.26
N GLY A 49 -2.55 6.15 9.78
CA GLY A 49 -2.38 5.95 11.21
C GLY A 49 -1.60 7.09 11.87
N TRP A 50 -0.53 7.55 11.23
CA TRP A 50 0.24 8.71 11.70
C TRP A 50 -0.59 10.00 11.69
N HIS A 51 -1.29 10.30 10.59
CA HIS A 51 -2.21 11.44 10.51
C HIS A 51 -3.31 11.38 11.58
N SER A 52 -3.92 10.20 11.77
CA SER A 52 -4.96 9.99 12.79
C SER A 52 -4.42 10.28 14.20
N ARG A 53 -3.21 9.82 14.50
CA ARG A 53 -2.52 10.12 15.76
C ARG A 53 -2.23 11.62 15.89
N LEU A 54 -1.67 12.25 14.87
CA LEU A 54 -1.33 13.67 14.89
C LEU A 54 -2.58 14.52 15.18
N LEU A 55 -3.70 14.23 14.51
CA LEU A 55 -4.97 14.93 14.74
C LEU A 55 -5.46 14.78 16.19
N LYS A 56 -5.29 13.60 16.79
CA LYS A 56 -5.61 13.39 18.21
C LYS A 56 -4.70 14.20 19.14
N VAL A 57 -3.41 14.30 18.83
CA VAL A 57 -2.43 15.07 19.62
C VAL A 57 -2.67 16.57 19.52
N VAL A 58 -2.96 17.07 18.32
CA VAL A 58 -3.35 18.47 18.10
C VAL A 58 -4.63 18.80 18.88
N GLY A 59 -5.58 17.86 18.90
CA GLY A 59 -6.82 17.96 19.69
C GLY A 59 -7.80 19.03 19.17
N ALA A 60 -7.64 19.47 17.92
CA ALA A 60 -8.48 20.46 17.27
C ALA A 60 -8.56 20.19 15.76
N ALA A 61 -9.74 20.37 15.16
CA ALA A 61 -9.91 20.27 13.71
C ALA A 61 -9.23 21.42 12.95
N HIS A 62 -9.23 22.62 13.56
CA HIS A 62 -8.63 23.84 13.01
C HIS A 62 -7.76 24.53 14.07
N PRO A 63 -6.59 23.96 14.41
CA PRO A 63 -5.66 24.62 15.32
C PRO A 63 -5.15 25.93 14.71
N GLY A 64 -4.94 26.95 15.54
CA GLY A 64 -4.18 28.12 15.12
C GLY A 64 -2.76 27.70 14.69
N PHE A 65 -2.20 28.41 13.71
CA PHE A 65 -0.90 28.08 13.10
C PHE A 65 0.20 27.81 14.14
N TRP A 66 0.34 28.68 15.14
CA TRP A 66 1.34 28.54 16.19
C TRP A 66 1.18 27.26 17.01
N ARG A 67 -0.07 26.93 17.38
CA ARG A 67 -0.35 25.70 18.13
C ARG A 67 0.00 24.48 17.30
N PHE A 68 -0.37 24.48 16.03
CA PHE A 68 -0.05 23.40 15.10
C PHE A 68 1.46 23.24 14.90
N LEU A 69 2.18 24.34 14.72
CA LEU A 69 3.64 24.33 14.57
C LEU A 69 4.33 23.76 15.82
N CYS A 70 3.94 24.21 17.01
CA CYS A 70 4.48 23.69 18.26
C CYS A 70 4.20 22.18 18.43
N THR A 71 3.03 21.71 18.02
CA THR A 71 2.72 20.27 18.05
C THR A 71 3.52 19.47 17.04
N LEU A 72 3.77 20.02 15.85
CA LEU A 72 4.60 19.38 14.84
C LEU A 72 6.05 19.25 15.31
N GLN A 73 6.62 20.32 15.89
CA GLN A 73 7.97 20.27 16.45
C GLN A 73 8.10 19.21 17.55
N ARG A 74 7.09 19.07 18.42
CA ARG A 74 7.08 18.03 19.46
C ARG A 74 6.98 16.61 18.89
N GLU A 75 6.15 16.41 17.86
CA GLU A 75 6.03 15.10 17.21
C GLU A 75 7.30 14.74 16.42
N GLU A 76 7.97 15.71 15.80
CA GLU A 76 9.27 15.49 15.16
C GLU A 76 10.32 15.05 16.18
N ALA A 77 10.50 15.80 17.27
CA ALA A 77 11.44 15.43 18.33
C ALA A 77 11.17 14.03 18.89
N ALA A 78 9.89 13.73 19.20
CA ALA A 78 9.51 12.41 19.70
C ALA A 78 9.67 11.28 18.65
N THR A 79 9.66 11.61 17.36
CA THR A 79 9.89 10.64 16.28
C THR A 79 11.38 10.40 16.10
N SER A 80 12.20 11.45 16.14
CA SER A 80 13.65 11.39 16.08
C SER A 80 14.22 10.56 17.25
N ASP A 81 13.73 10.77 18.47
CA ASP A 81 14.10 9.95 19.63
C ASP A 81 13.79 8.46 19.42
N ARG A 82 12.60 8.13 18.90
CA ARG A 82 12.21 6.74 18.61
C ARG A 82 13.05 6.13 17.49
N LEU A 83 13.42 6.92 16.50
CA LEU A 83 14.28 6.50 15.40
C LEU A 83 15.66 6.13 15.94
N GLU A 84 16.25 6.95 16.81
CA GLU A 84 17.53 6.66 17.44
C GLU A 84 17.50 5.35 18.24
N VAL A 85 16.44 5.15 19.04
CA VAL A 85 16.25 3.88 19.79
C VAL A 85 16.14 2.70 18.84
N CYS A 86 15.35 2.81 17.76
CA CYS A 86 15.18 1.75 16.77
C CYS A 86 16.51 1.40 16.07
N LEU A 87 17.32 2.42 15.74
CA LEU A 87 18.64 2.25 15.14
C LEU A 87 19.63 1.56 16.10
N ARG A 88 19.58 1.89 17.39
CA ARG A 88 20.42 1.25 18.42
C ARG A 88 20.04 -0.20 18.69
N ASP A 89 18.75 -0.46 18.90
CA ASP A 89 18.27 -1.76 19.38
C ASP A 89 18.01 -2.78 18.25
N GLN A 90 18.11 -2.37 16.97
CA GLN A 90 17.69 -3.16 15.80
C GLN A 90 16.26 -3.73 15.92
N GLN A 91 15.44 -3.17 16.80
CA GLN A 91 14.09 -3.65 17.04
C GLN A 91 13.16 -3.08 15.98
N ALA A 92 13.15 -3.70 14.80
CA ALA A 92 12.07 -3.50 13.85
C ALA A 92 10.74 -3.86 14.54
N GLY A 93 9.78 -2.94 14.50
CA GLY A 93 8.46 -3.13 15.08
C GLY A 93 7.89 -4.52 14.75
N ARG A 94 7.29 -5.17 15.76
CA ARG A 94 6.81 -6.55 15.65
C ARG A 94 5.64 -6.63 14.68
N GLN A 95 5.90 -6.90 13.41
CA GLN A 95 4.83 -7.24 12.48
C GLN A 95 4.30 -8.63 12.81
N LYS A 96 3.01 -8.85 12.58
CA LYS A 96 2.39 -10.17 12.73
C LYS A 96 3.09 -11.16 11.79
N LYS A 97 3.55 -12.30 12.32
CA LYS A 97 4.23 -13.35 11.54
C LYS A 97 3.45 -13.75 10.29
N ALA A 98 2.12 -13.87 10.41
CA ALA A 98 1.24 -14.20 9.29
C ALA A 98 1.30 -13.17 8.16
N LEU A 99 1.38 -11.88 8.48
CA LEU A 99 1.50 -10.82 7.49
C LEU A 99 2.84 -10.93 6.76
N ARG A 100 3.94 -11.08 7.50
CA ARG A 100 5.29 -11.26 6.91
C ARG A 100 5.32 -12.43 5.93
N LEU A 101 4.84 -13.59 6.36
CA LEU A 101 4.79 -14.80 5.52
C LEU A 101 3.91 -14.62 4.27
N ARG A 102 2.81 -13.86 4.38
CA ARG A 102 1.96 -13.54 3.23
C ARG A 102 2.69 -12.66 2.22
N GLU A 103 3.36 -11.61 2.69
CA GLU A 103 4.13 -10.71 1.82
C GLU A 103 5.29 -11.43 1.16
N GLU A 104 6.01 -12.30 1.88
CA GLU A 104 7.07 -13.15 1.31
C GLU A 104 6.55 -14.09 0.21
N LYS A 105 5.36 -14.67 0.38
CA LYS A 105 4.73 -15.49 -0.66
C LYS A 105 4.37 -14.67 -1.90
N LEU A 106 3.82 -13.46 -1.71
CA LEU A 106 3.49 -12.57 -2.82
C LEU A 106 4.75 -12.15 -3.60
N MET A 107 5.83 -11.80 -2.90
CA MET A 107 7.11 -11.48 -3.54
C MET A 107 7.64 -12.63 -4.38
N ARG A 108 7.61 -13.87 -3.85
CA ARG A 108 8.03 -15.08 -4.60
C ARG A 108 7.14 -15.32 -5.82
N LEU A 109 5.83 -15.14 -5.71
CA LEU A 109 4.90 -15.30 -6.83
C LEU A 109 5.16 -14.27 -7.94
N CYS A 110 5.39 -13.00 -7.58
CA CYS A 110 5.75 -11.95 -8.54
C CYS A 110 7.08 -12.25 -9.24
N GLY A 111 8.10 -12.74 -8.50
CA GLY A 111 9.37 -13.18 -9.10
C GLY A 111 9.20 -14.32 -10.13
N ASN A 112 8.28 -15.24 -9.88
CA ASN A 112 7.99 -16.38 -10.76
C ASN A 112 6.95 -16.07 -11.86
N ARG A 113 6.50 -14.82 -12.00
CA ARG A 113 5.44 -14.41 -12.94
C ARG A 113 5.70 -14.85 -14.37
N ARG A 114 6.95 -14.78 -14.85
CA ARG A 114 7.34 -15.13 -16.23
C ARG A 114 7.27 -16.63 -16.52
N HIS A 115 7.26 -17.46 -15.48
CA HIS A 115 7.29 -18.92 -15.59
C HIS A 115 5.93 -19.58 -15.31
N MET A 116 4.87 -18.79 -15.10
CA MET A 116 3.53 -19.28 -14.78
C MET A 116 2.50 -18.83 -15.80
N ALA A 117 1.49 -19.69 -16.05
CA ALA A 117 0.32 -19.30 -16.81
C ALA A 117 -0.41 -18.14 -16.11
N THR A 118 -0.90 -17.18 -16.90
CA THR A 118 -1.53 -15.95 -16.35
C THR A 118 -2.69 -16.26 -15.40
N SER A 119 -3.52 -17.25 -15.74
CA SER A 119 -4.65 -17.69 -14.92
C SER A 119 -4.23 -18.23 -13.55
N ASP A 120 -3.15 -19.00 -13.49
CA ASP A 120 -2.70 -19.64 -12.26
C ASP A 120 -2.01 -18.64 -11.35
N PHE A 121 -1.26 -17.71 -11.93
CA PHE A 121 -0.72 -16.57 -11.21
C PHE A 121 -1.83 -15.74 -10.55
N LEU A 122 -2.85 -15.33 -11.31
CA LEU A 122 -3.95 -14.52 -10.78
C LEU A 122 -4.71 -15.27 -9.68
N ARG A 123 -4.91 -16.58 -9.83
CA ARG A 123 -5.52 -17.43 -8.79
C ARG A 123 -4.66 -17.50 -7.53
N ALA A 124 -3.35 -17.67 -7.67
CA ALA A 124 -2.42 -17.71 -6.55
C ALA A 124 -2.37 -16.37 -5.79
N VAL A 125 -2.34 -15.25 -6.52
CA VAL A 125 -2.40 -13.90 -5.93
C VAL A 125 -3.72 -13.70 -5.18
N ALA A 126 -4.86 -14.04 -5.79
CA ALA A 126 -6.17 -13.92 -5.15
C ALA A 126 -6.28 -14.72 -3.85
N HIS A 127 -5.68 -15.92 -3.79
CA HIS A 127 -5.65 -16.73 -2.57
C HIS A 127 -4.86 -16.07 -1.44
N ASN A 128 -3.77 -15.34 -1.76
CA ASN A 128 -2.95 -14.65 -0.76
C ASN A 128 -3.51 -13.28 -0.36
N LEU A 129 -4.44 -12.71 -1.14
CA LEU A 129 -5.08 -11.42 -0.83
C LEU A 129 -6.41 -11.55 -0.06
N LYS A 130 -7.03 -12.74 -0.06
CA LYS A 130 -8.21 -13.00 0.78
C LYS A 130 -7.80 -12.92 2.26
N ASN A 131 -8.50 -12.06 3.00
CA ASN A 131 -8.36 -11.91 4.45
C ASN A 131 -8.98 -13.09 5.18
#